data_AF-A0A392V554-F1
#
_entry.id   AF-A0A392V554-F1
#
_cell.length_a   1.000
_cell.length_b   1.000
_cell.length_c   1.000
_cell.angle_alpha   90.00
_cell.angle_beta   90.00
_cell.angle_gamma   90.00
#
_symmetry.space_group_name_H-M   'P 1'
#
loop_
_entity.id
_entity.type
_entity.pdbx_description
1 polymer ?
#
loop_
_entity_poly.entity_id
_entity_poly.type
_entity_poly.pdbx_seq_one_letter_code
_entity_poly.pdbx_strand_id
1 'polypeptide(L)' 'MPERNLVSWKAMILGYARNGDCRKALKLMYRMRAEGFVVDDYILATVLTACGGI' A
#
# COMPACT_ATOMS: atom_id res chain seq x y z
N MET A 1 16.73 -0.98 -5.93
CA MET A 1 15.99 -2.25 -5.72
C MET A 1 15.93 -2.94 -7.06
N PRO A 2 16.44 -4.18 -7.20
CA PRO A 2 16.10 -4.98 -8.37
C PRO A 2 14.56 -5.11 -8.38
N GLU A 3 13.96 -5.16 -9.57
CA GLU A 3 12.53 -4.94 -9.85
C GLU A 3 11.54 -5.12 -8.68
N ARG A 4 10.66 -4.12 -8.52
CA ARG A 4 9.55 -4.25 -7.56
C ARG A 4 8.56 -5.29 -8.07
N ASN A 5 8.32 -6.28 -7.23
CA ASN A 5 7.26 -7.28 -7.41
C ASN A 5 6.09 -7.02 -6.46
N LEU A 6 5.03 -7.81 -6.60
CA LEU A 6 3.82 -7.73 -5.75
C LEU A 6 4.14 -7.74 -4.26
N VAL A 7 5.06 -8.60 -3.82
CA VAL A 7 5.45 -8.73 -2.40
C VAL A 7 6.09 -7.44 -1.89
N SER A 8 6.98 -6.83 -2.68
CA SER A 8 7.63 -5.57 -2.31
C SER A 8 6.64 -4.41 -2.19
N TRP A 9 5.64 -4.33 -3.08
CA TRP A 9 4.57 -3.34 -3.00
C TRP A 9 3.75 -3.48 -1.72
N LYS A 10 3.30 -4.71 -1.43
CA LYS A 10 2.53 -5.01 -0.22
C LYS A 10 3.31 -4.67 1.05
N ALA A 11 4.57 -5.07 1.11
CA ALA A 11 5.44 -4.78 2.26
C ALA A 11 5.60 -3.27 2.48
N MET A 12 5.81 -2.50 1.42
CA MET A 12 5.93 -1.05 1.53
C MET A 12 4.63 -0.39 1.99
N ILE A 13 3.49 -0.74 1.39
CA ILE A 13 2.19 -0.18 1.76
C ILE A 13 1.87 -0.48 3.22
N LEU A 14 2.04 -1.73 3.64
CA LEU A 14 1.82 -2.16 5.01
C LEU A 14 2.75 -1.44 5.99
N GLY A 15 4.02 -1.22 5.62
CA GLY A 15 4.97 -0.47 6.44
C GLY A 15 4.52 0.97 6.68
N TYR A 16 4.07 1.68 5.63
CA TYR A 16 3.54 3.04 5.81
C TYR A 16 2.21 3.07 6.55
N ALA A 17 1.33 2.11 6.28
CA ALA A 17 0.05 1.99 6.97
C ALA A 17 0.22 1.76 8.48
N ARG A 18 1.12 0.84 8.89
CA ARG A 18 1.44 0.58 10.30
C ARG A 18 2.07 1.77 11.01
N ASN A 19 2.76 2.63 10.28
CA ASN A 19 3.35 3.86 10.81
C ASN A 19 2.33 5.02 10.87
N GLY A 20 1.05 4.79 10.55
CA GLY A 20 0.01 5.81 10.49
C GLY A 20 0.16 6.79 9.31
N ASP A 21 1.09 6.53 8.38
CA ASP A 21 1.32 7.37 7.21
C ASP A 21 0.39 6.95 6.06
N CYS A 22 -0.91 7.15 6.29
CA CYS A 22 -1.99 6.88 5.33
C CYS A 22 -1.71 7.51 3.96
N ARG A 23 -1.18 8.74 3.93
CA ARG A 23 -0.91 9.45 2.68
C ARG A 23 0.14 8.75 1.83
N LYS A 24 1.23 8.26 2.42
CA LYS A 24 2.22 7.46 1.68
C LYS A 24 1.68 6.09 1.30
N ALA A 25 0.90 5.45 2.16
CA ALA A 25 0.24 4.17 1.86
C ALA A 25 -0.68 4.28 0.63
N LEU A 26 -1.55 5.31 0.58
CA LEU A 26 -2.41 5.63 -0.56
C LEU A 26 -1.58 5.90 -1.83
N LYS A 27 -0.55 6.73 -1.74
CA LYS A 27 0.31 7.06 -2.90
C LYS A 27 0.95 5.80 -3.51
N LEU A 28 1.37 4.85 -2.68
CA LEU A 28 1.94 3.59 -3.14
C LEU A 28 0.89 2.64 -3.71
N MET A 29 -0.30 2.56 -3.12
CA MET A 29 -1.43 1.80 -3.67
C MET A 29 -1.79 2.28 -5.08
N TYR A 30 -1.90 3.60 -5.29
CA TYR A 30 -2.16 4.15 -6.63
C TYR A 30 -1.03 3.86 -7.61
N ARG A 31 0.22 3.94 -7.16
CA ARG A 31 1.38 3.65 -8.02
C ARG A 31 1.46 2.16 -8.39
N MET A 32 1.18 1.27 -7.45
CA MET A 32 1.07 -0.17 -7.68
C MET A 32 0.05 -0.46 -8.80
N ARG A 33 -1.13 0.17 -8.74
CA ARG A 33 -2.16 0.05 -9.78
C ARG A 33 -1.71 0.63 -11.13
N ALA A 34 -1.03 1.77 -11.13
CA ALA A 34 -0.52 2.41 -12.35
C ALA A 34 0.57 1.58 -13.05
N GLU A 35 1.34 0.79 -12.28
CA GLU A 35 2.34 -0.16 -12.79
C GLU A 35 1.73 -1.52 -13.17
N GLY A 36 0.39 -1.64 -13.20
CA GLY A 36 -0.32 -2.83 -13.67
C GLY A 36 -0.51 -3.93 -12.62
N PHE A 37 -0.14 -3.68 -11.36
CA PHE A 37 -0.36 -4.65 -10.29
C PHE A 37 -1.78 -4.53 -9.72
N VAL A 38 -2.38 -5.68 -9.43
CA VAL A 38 -3.71 -5.77 -8.81
C VAL A 38 -3.61 -5.37 -7.33
N VAL A 39 -4.41 -4.39 -6.94
CA VAL A 39 -4.67 -4.06 -5.53
C VAL A 39 -5.74 -5.04 -5.04
N ASP A 40 -5.41 -5.82 -4.02
CA ASP A 40 -6.37 -6.75 -3.39
C ASP A 40 -7.11 -6.09 -2.21
N ASP A 41 -8.18 -6.74 -1.76
CA ASP A 41 -9.03 -6.26 -0.67
C ASP A 41 -8.25 -6.07 0.64
N TYR A 42 -7.21 -6.89 0.86
CA TYR A 42 -6.34 -6.77 2.02
C TYR A 42 -5.55 -5.45 2.02
N ILE A 43 -4.96 -5.08 0.88
CA ILE A 43 -4.26 -3.81 0.74
C ILE A 43 -5.21 -2.64 0.86
N LEU A 44 -6.40 -2.73 0.27
CA LEU A 44 -7.42 -1.69 0.38
C LEU A 44 -7.84 -1.48 1.84
N ALA A 45 -8.17 -2.56 2.56
CA ALA A 45 -8.51 -2.51 3.98
C ALA A 45 -7.37 -1.94 4.82
N THR A 46 -6.13 -2.38 4.59
CA THR A 46 -4.93 -1.90 5.30
C THR A 46 -4.76 -0.39 5.17
N VAL A 47 -4.91 0.13 3.95
CA VAL A 47 -4.79 1.57 3.68
C VAL A 47 -5.95 2.34 4.33
N LEU A 48 -7.19 1.84 4.22
CA LEU A 48 -8.36 2.47 4.83
C LEU A 48 -8.26 2.53 6.36
N THR A 49 -7.81 1.46 7.02
CA THR A 49 -7.58 1.44 8.47
C THR A 49 -6.54 2.47 8.89
N ALA A 50 -5.43 2.58 8.15
CA ALA A 50 -4.40 3.58 8.45
C ALA A 50 -4.90 5.02 8.30
N CYS A 51 -5.89 5.26 7.43
CA CYS A 51 -6.51 6.57 7.24
C CYS A 51 -7.63 6.86 8.24
N GLY A 52 -8.30 5.82 8.74
CA GLY A 52 -9.42 5.93 9.68
C GLY A 52 -8.99 6.19 11.12
N GLY A 53 -7.75 5.87 11.49
CA GLY A 53 -7.22 6.13 12.85
C GLY A 53 -8.02 5.46 13.96
N ILE A 54 -8.49 4.23 13.72
CA ILE A 54 -9.21 3.40 14.71
C ILE A 54 -8.27 2.33 15.25
#